data_AF-A0A959AQD2-F1
#
_entry.id   AF-A0A959AQD2-F1
#
_cell.length_a   1.000
_cell.length_b   1.000
_cell.length_c   1.000
_cell.angle_alpha   90.00
_cell.angle_beta   90.00
_cell.angle_gamma   90.00
#
_symmetry.space_group_name_H-M   'P 1'
#
loop_
_entity.id
_entity.type
_entity.pdbx_description
1 polymer ?
#
loop_
_entity_poly.entity_id
_entity_poly.type
_entity_poly.pdbx_seq_one_letter_code
_entity_poly.pdbx_strand_id
1 'polypeptide(L)'
;RIETIGIKGNAPLLDTVRYTVWGPVVYEYDHTHPLRDCALRWISHDAPSPDGSRIFMFLNAGKNYDDYRKALNLYDCPAQNFVFATSSGDIAITVQGKFPIRQKGQGRFIQDGSRQISEWHGFIPMDRVPAMKNPSRGFVFSANQHSTPPSYPYYYLGSFDDFRGREIYDRLSNMQNATVDSMKTMQLDNFSRRAADALPAMLSLLDRSHLDDEGKKMAAELDAWDFRYEADATAAPLFDVWFDTCYARTWDEWDGQENLLLPESWRFIELLEKDTASIFFDHPSTPARETARAIVQESFETMQEYFRQHPDKRTTWGHFMGFTLKHLAQLDAFSRLDVVVGGHRTAPNAMQKTHGPSWRMIVDLNEKVKAYGVYPGGQSGNPGSPYYDNMVDTWAKGDYYELLFLSAADEPSSRIAGRQTFKPTHP
;
A
#
# COMPACT_ATOMS: atom_id res chain seq x y z
N ARG A 1 17.73 8.86 -29.16
CA ARG A 1 18.73 9.84 -28.65
C ARG A 1 19.89 9.08 -28.04
N ILE A 2 21.11 9.63 -28.04
CA ILE A 2 22.25 9.04 -27.34
C ILE A 2 22.35 9.70 -25.96
N GLU A 3 22.43 8.90 -24.91
CA GLU A 3 22.63 9.29 -23.52
C GLU A 3 24.06 8.94 -23.08
N THR A 4 24.65 9.80 -22.26
CA THR A 4 25.98 9.57 -21.69
C THR A 4 25.83 9.35 -20.19
N ILE A 5 26.05 8.12 -19.75
CA ILE A 5 25.92 7.71 -18.34
C ILE A 5 27.32 7.66 -17.72
N GLY A 6 27.59 8.57 -16.78
CA GLY A 6 28.84 8.56 -16.04
C GLY A 6 28.92 7.39 -15.07
N ILE A 7 29.99 6.59 -15.13
CA ILE A 7 30.23 5.46 -14.23
C ILE A 7 31.46 5.76 -13.39
N LYS A 8 31.30 5.80 -12.06
CA LYS A 8 32.41 6.06 -11.14
C LYS A 8 33.55 5.06 -11.36
N GLY A 9 34.75 5.57 -11.59
CA GLY A 9 35.96 4.76 -11.79
C GLY A 9 36.08 4.10 -13.18
N ASN A 10 35.16 4.36 -14.11
CA ASN A 10 35.18 3.78 -15.45
C ASN A 10 34.94 4.86 -16.52
N ALA A 11 35.14 4.49 -17.79
CA ALA A 11 34.70 5.35 -18.90
C ALA A 11 33.16 5.50 -18.89
N PRO A 12 32.61 6.64 -19.34
CA PRO A 12 31.17 6.80 -19.49
C PRO A 12 30.58 5.75 -20.44
N LEU A 13 29.42 5.20 -20.08
CA LEU A 13 28.63 4.36 -20.98
C LEU A 13 27.83 5.27 -21.92
N LEU A 14 27.98 5.06 -23.22
CA LEU A 14 27.11 5.65 -24.22
C LEU A 14 25.97 4.66 -24.49
N ASP A 15 24.74 5.11 -24.26
CA ASP A 15 23.54 4.30 -24.48
C ASP A 15 22.61 5.00 -25.47
N THR A 16 21.84 4.23 -26.24
CA THR A 16 20.83 4.75 -27.14
C THR A 16 19.45 4.49 -26.57
N VAL A 17 18.64 5.55 -26.44
CA VAL A 17 17.23 5.44 -26.08
C VAL A 17 16.38 5.67 -27.33
N ARG A 18 15.64 4.66 -27.81
CA ARG A 18 14.72 4.83 -28.93
C ARG A 18 13.34 5.22 -28.42
N TYR A 19 12.67 6.03 -29.24
CA TYR A 19 11.31 6.47 -29.02
C TYR A 19 10.48 6.15 -30.25
N THR A 20 9.25 5.73 -29.99
CA THR A 20 8.17 5.70 -30.99
C THR A 20 7.21 6.83 -30.69
N VAL A 21 6.12 6.94 -31.47
CA VAL A 21 5.00 7.84 -31.15
C VAL A 21 4.35 7.52 -29.78
N TRP A 22 4.52 6.31 -29.26
CA TRP A 22 3.94 5.86 -27.99
C TRP A 22 4.80 6.20 -26.76
N GLY A 23 6.10 6.40 -26.95
CA GLY A 23 7.06 6.57 -25.87
C GLY A 23 8.34 5.76 -26.08
N PRO A 24 9.16 5.60 -25.03
CA PRO A 24 10.41 4.89 -25.10
C PRO A 24 10.19 3.39 -25.32
N VAL A 25 11.10 2.75 -26.06
CA VAL A 25 11.20 1.29 -26.14
C VAL A 25 11.99 0.81 -24.92
N VAL A 26 11.40 -0.06 -24.10
CA VAL A 26 11.95 -0.40 -22.78
C VAL A 26 12.98 -1.53 -22.85
N TYR A 27 12.71 -2.53 -23.69
CA TYR A 27 13.53 -3.73 -23.80
C TYR A 27 14.09 -3.82 -25.22
N GLU A 28 15.30 -3.31 -25.41
CA GLU A 28 15.95 -3.29 -26.75
C GLU A 28 17.09 -4.31 -26.87
N TYR A 29 17.88 -4.47 -25.81
CA TYR A 29 19.16 -5.19 -25.86
C TYR A 29 19.06 -6.66 -25.48
N ASP A 30 18.09 -7.03 -24.64
CA ASP A 30 17.80 -8.42 -24.37
C ASP A 30 16.93 -8.97 -25.51
N HIS A 31 17.60 -9.65 -26.45
CA HIS A 31 16.95 -10.27 -27.60
C HIS A 31 16.01 -11.42 -27.25
N THR A 32 16.08 -11.91 -26.01
CA THR A 32 15.22 -12.98 -25.50
C THR A 32 14.02 -12.45 -24.70
N HIS A 33 14.01 -11.15 -24.38
CA HIS A 33 12.95 -10.57 -23.57
C HIS A 33 11.60 -10.61 -24.31
N PRO A 34 10.51 -11.10 -23.69
CA PRO A 34 9.20 -11.24 -24.34
C PRO A 34 8.59 -9.90 -24.77
N LEU A 35 9.01 -8.81 -24.13
CA LEU A 35 8.58 -7.44 -24.45
C LEU A 35 9.58 -6.68 -25.34
N ARG A 36 10.47 -7.38 -26.05
CA ARG A 36 11.41 -6.74 -26.96
C ARG A 36 10.67 -5.85 -27.96
N ASP A 37 11.24 -4.66 -28.23
CA ASP A 37 10.70 -3.65 -29.16
C ASP A 37 9.31 -3.10 -28.77
N CYS A 38 8.78 -3.45 -27.58
CA CYS A 38 7.56 -2.84 -27.05
C CYS A 38 7.85 -1.44 -26.52
N ALA A 39 7.01 -0.49 -26.90
CA ALA A 39 7.04 0.88 -26.38
C ALA A 39 6.12 1.04 -25.16
N LEU A 40 6.59 1.77 -24.16
CA LEU A 40 5.79 2.12 -22.98
C LEU A 40 5.02 3.42 -23.22
N ARG A 41 3.69 3.37 -23.14
CA ARG A 41 2.84 4.55 -23.11
C ARG A 41 2.39 4.86 -21.68
N TRP A 42 2.99 5.90 -21.09
CA TRP A 42 2.68 6.38 -19.75
C TRP A 42 2.33 7.87 -19.74
N ILE A 43 1.45 8.30 -18.83
CA ILE A 43 0.91 9.67 -18.81
C ILE A 43 2.02 10.71 -18.59
N SER A 44 3.07 10.36 -17.85
CA SER A 44 4.21 11.25 -17.61
C SER A 44 5.02 11.57 -18.87
N HIS A 45 4.80 10.83 -19.98
CA HIS A 45 5.43 11.13 -21.26
C HIS A 45 4.80 12.36 -21.94
N ASP A 46 3.57 12.75 -21.60
CA ASP A 46 2.90 13.91 -22.20
C ASP A 46 3.35 15.26 -21.60
N ALA A 47 4.43 15.22 -20.81
CA ALA A 47 4.87 16.24 -19.86
C ALA A 47 3.78 16.60 -18.83
N PRO A 48 4.05 16.57 -17.52
CA PRO A 48 3.12 17.17 -16.57
C PRO A 48 2.99 18.66 -16.93
N SER A 49 1.83 19.25 -16.62
CA SER A 49 1.69 20.71 -16.64
C SER A 49 2.94 21.36 -16.01
N PRO A 50 3.58 22.36 -16.65
CA PRO A 50 4.75 23.04 -16.09
C PRO A 50 4.51 23.60 -14.68
N ASP A 51 3.25 23.83 -14.33
CA ASP A 51 2.79 24.32 -13.05
C ASP A 51 2.44 23.21 -12.04
N GLY A 52 2.68 21.93 -12.36
CA GLY A 52 2.22 20.80 -11.56
C GLY A 52 2.76 20.77 -10.12
N SER A 53 3.92 21.36 -9.86
CA SER A 53 4.47 21.51 -8.50
C SER A 53 3.80 22.63 -7.69
N ARG A 54 3.21 23.63 -8.36
CA ARG A 54 2.56 24.79 -7.70
C ARG A 54 1.27 24.42 -6.97
N ILE A 55 0.70 23.25 -7.28
CA ILE A 55 -0.44 22.69 -6.53
C ILE A 55 -0.22 22.80 -5.01
N PHE A 56 0.95 22.37 -4.51
CA PHE A 56 1.20 22.31 -3.07
C PHE A 56 1.27 23.71 -2.44
N MET A 57 1.77 24.71 -3.17
CA MET A 57 1.74 26.10 -2.73
C MET A 57 0.31 26.64 -2.65
N PHE A 58 -0.53 26.32 -3.64
CA PHE A 58 -1.93 26.74 -3.65
C PHE A 58 -2.76 26.01 -2.61
N LEU A 59 -2.50 24.72 -2.35
CA LEU A 59 -3.12 23.98 -1.26
C LEU A 59 -2.73 24.57 0.11
N ASN A 60 -1.45 24.92 0.32
CA ASN A 60 -1.00 25.56 1.55
C ASN A 60 -1.62 26.95 1.78
N ALA A 61 -1.94 27.68 0.72
CA ALA A 61 -2.56 29.01 0.80
C ALA A 61 -4.10 28.98 0.76
N GLY A 62 -4.69 27.84 0.41
CA GLY A 62 -6.13 27.69 0.21
C GLY A 62 -6.92 27.81 1.51
N LYS A 63 -8.13 28.37 1.42
CA LYS A 63 -8.96 28.67 2.60
C LYS A 63 -10.26 27.87 2.65
N ASN A 64 -10.69 27.32 1.52
CA ASN A 64 -11.98 26.67 1.38
C ASN A 64 -11.95 25.59 0.28
N TYR A 65 -13.09 24.93 0.08
CA TYR A 65 -13.24 23.86 -0.89
C TYR A 65 -12.98 24.30 -2.34
N ASP A 66 -13.32 25.54 -2.70
CA ASP A 66 -13.14 26.05 -4.06
C ASP A 66 -11.65 26.27 -4.36
N ASP A 67 -10.89 26.81 -3.40
CA ASP A 67 -9.43 26.91 -3.50
C ASP A 67 -8.79 25.52 -3.64
N TYR A 68 -9.26 24.54 -2.85
CA TYR A 68 -8.84 23.14 -2.95
C TYR A 68 -9.09 22.57 -4.35
N ARG A 69 -10.32 22.65 -4.88
CA ARG A 69 -10.64 22.14 -6.22
C ARG A 69 -9.87 22.86 -7.32
N LYS A 70 -9.69 24.18 -7.19
CA LYS A 70 -8.91 24.98 -8.14
C LYS A 70 -7.44 24.57 -8.15
N ALA A 71 -6.83 24.34 -6.99
CA ALA A 71 -5.45 23.87 -6.90
C ALA A 71 -5.27 22.49 -7.52
N LEU A 72 -6.22 21.58 -7.29
CA LEU A 72 -6.19 20.21 -7.83
C LEU A 72 -6.19 20.13 -9.36
N ASN A 73 -6.74 21.14 -10.06
CA ASN A 73 -6.72 21.20 -11.53
C ASN A 73 -5.30 21.26 -12.13
N LEU A 74 -4.26 21.51 -11.32
CA LEU A 74 -2.87 21.54 -11.78
C LEU A 74 -2.18 20.17 -11.68
N TYR A 75 -2.84 19.15 -11.14
CA TYR A 75 -2.21 17.86 -10.84
C TYR A 75 -2.60 16.77 -11.82
N ASP A 76 -1.64 16.38 -12.66
CA ASP A 76 -1.81 15.38 -13.70
C ASP A 76 -1.38 13.98 -13.24
N CYS A 77 -0.23 13.83 -12.60
CA CYS A 77 0.32 12.51 -12.29
C CYS A 77 1.39 12.52 -11.19
N PRO A 78 1.67 11.37 -10.55
CA PRO A 78 0.83 10.16 -10.56
C PRO A 78 -0.51 10.43 -9.87
N ALA A 79 -1.60 9.78 -10.29
CA ALA A 79 -2.91 10.04 -9.67
C ALA A 79 -2.92 9.73 -8.16
N GLN A 80 -3.56 10.58 -7.36
CA GLN A 80 -3.61 10.48 -5.89
C GLN A 80 -5.00 10.78 -5.34
N ASN A 81 -5.29 10.20 -4.16
CA ASN A 81 -6.49 10.51 -3.39
C ASN A 81 -6.20 11.70 -2.46
N PHE A 82 -6.65 12.89 -2.83
CA PHE A 82 -6.52 14.10 -2.00
C PHE A 82 -7.71 14.21 -1.06
N VAL A 83 -7.47 14.05 0.25
CA VAL A 83 -8.46 14.33 1.29
C VAL A 83 -8.37 15.78 1.75
N PHE A 84 -9.50 16.36 2.14
CA PHE A 84 -9.64 17.76 2.52
C PHE A 84 -10.58 17.90 3.72
N ALA A 85 -10.23 18.81 4.63
CA ALA A 85 -11.08 19.20 5.75
C ALA A 85 -10.87 20.69 6.08
N THR A 86 -11.90 21.38 6.56
CA THR A 86 -11.82 22.76 7.08
C THR A 86 -12.29 22.84 8.52
N SER A 87 -11.86 23.87 9.24
CA SER A 87 -12.40 24.22 10.58
C SER A 87 -13.88 24.64 10.54
N SER A 88 -14.42 24.98 9.37
CA SER A 88 -15.86 25.23 9.19
C SER A 88 -16.69 23.95 9.00
N GLY A 89 -16.05 22.77 8.97
CA GLY A 89 -16.72 21.47 8.90
C GLY A 89 -16.88 20.88 7.49
N ASP A 90 -16.33 21.51 6.44
CA ASP A 90 -16.32 20.88 5.12
C ASP A 90 -15.33 19.73 5.11
N ILE A 91 -15.73 18.58 4.56
CA ILE A 91 -14.86 17.44 4.26
C ILE A 91 -15.01 17.01 2.80
N ALA A 92 -13.92 16.60 2.18
CA ALA A 92 -13.96 16.10 0.81
C ALA A 92 -12.82 15.14 0.48
N ILE A 93 -13.03 14.38 -0.60
CA ILE A 93 -11.99 13.57 -1.25
C ILE A 93 -12.11 13.71 -2.76
N THR A 94 -10.98 13.82 -3.45
CA THR A 94 -10.88 13.80 -4.92
C THR A 94 -9.79 12.82 -5.34
N VAL A 95 -10.09 11.93 -6.29
CA VAL A 95 -9.09 11.08 -6.95
C VAL A 95 -8.44 11.87 -8.09
N GLN A 96 -7.48 12.74 -7.77
CA GLN A 96 -6.96 13.71 -8.72
C GLN A 96 -5.83 13.13 -9.59
N GLY A 97 -5.93 13.38 -10.89
CA GLY A 97 -4.95 13.04 -11.90
C GLY A 97 -5.52 13.29 -13.30
N LYS A 98 -4.68 13.11 -14.32
CA LYS A 98 -5.05 13.15 -15.73
C LYS A 98 -5.25 11.73 -16.22
N PHE A 99 -6.51 11.35 -16.39
CA PHE A 99 -6.90 9.98 -16.72
C PHE A 99 -7.25 9.86 -18.19
N PRO A 100 -6.52 9.06 -18.97
CA PRO A 100 -6.89 8.79 -20.35
C PRO A 100 -8.24 8.06 -20.42
N ILE A 101 -9.09 8.43 -21.38
CA ILE A 101 -10.31 7.67 -21.65
C ILE A 101 -9.89 6.35 -22.31
N ARG A 102 -10.25 5.24 -21.65
CA ARG A 102 -9.87 3.90 -22.08
C ARG A 102 -11.09 3.06 -22.43
N GLN A 103 -10.91 2.19 -23.43
CA GLN A 103 -11.86 1.10 -23.70
C GLN A 103 -11.72 0.03 -22.61
N LYS A 104 -12.80 -0.73 -22.37
CA LYS A 104 -12.78 -1.84 -21.42
C LYS A 104 -11.68 -2.84 -21.80
N GLY A 105 -10.75 -3.10 -20.87
CA GLY A 105 -9.61 -4.00 -21.08
C GLY A 105 -8.37 -3.35 -21.73
N GLN A 106 -8.44 -2.08 -22.15
CA GLN A 106 -7.28 -1.38 -22.71
C GLN A 106 -6.17 -1.23 -21.66
N GLY A 107 -4.95 -1.65 -22.03
CA GLY A 107 -3.80 -1.68 -21.14
C GLY A 107 -3.67 -2.94 -20.27
N ARG A 108 -4.57 -3.92 -20.40
CA ARG A 108 -4.41 -5.23 -19.72
C ARG A 108 -3.34 -6.13 -20.37
N PHE A 109 -3.19 -6.00 -21.68
CA PHE A 109 -2.23 -6.75 -22.49
C PHE A 109 -1.48 -5.80 -23.43
N ILE A 110 -0.38 -6.29 -24.00
CA ILE A 110 0.33 -5.63 -25.09
C ILE A 110 -0.64 -5.42 -26.25
N GLN A 111 -0.56 -4.26 -26.88
CA GLN A 111 -1.40 -3.91 -28.03
C GLN A 111 -0.54 -3.69 -29.25
N ASP A 112 -1.16 -3.86 -30.43
CA ASP A 112 -0.52 -3.60 -31.70
C ASP A 112 -0.28 -2.10 -31.89
N GLY A 113 0.95 -1.66 -31.55
CA GLY A 113 1.39 -0.28 -31.69
C GLY A 113 1.55 0.20 -33.13
N SER A 114 1.34 -0.64 -34.15
CA SER A 114 1.31 -0.17 -35.54
C SER A 114 -0.01 0.50 -35.92
N ARG A 115 -1.03 0.44 -35.04
CA ARG A 115 -2.40 0.92 -35.29
C ARG A 115 -2.79 2.01 -34.30
N GLN A 116 -3.45 3.06 -34.82
CA GLN A 116 -3.97 4.16 -34.00
C GLN A 116 -5.15 3.76 -33.08
N ILE A 117 -5.71 2.56 -33.24
CA ILE A 117 -6.80 2.07 -32.36
C ILE A 117 -6.37 1.95 -30.89
N SER A 118 -5.06 1.89 -30.64
CA SER A 118 -4.46 1.86 -29.30
C SER A 118 -4.25 3.25 -28.68
N GLU A 119 -4.53 4.34 -29.41
CA GLU A 119 -4.44 5.70 -28.90
C GLU A 119 -5.42 5.96 -27.76
N TRP A 120 -5.07 6.95 -26.92
CA TRP A 120 -5.99 7.50 -25.94
C TRP A 120 -6.86 8.55 -26.64
N HIS A 121 -8.18 8.33 -26.66
CA HIS A 121 -9.13 9.22 -27.34
C HIS A 121 -9.52 10.45 -26.51
N GLY A 122 -8.56 11.01 -25.78
CA GLY A 122 -8.74 12.11 -24.84
C GLY A 122 -8.65 11.70 -23.38
N PHE A 123 -9.08 12.59 -22.50
CA PHE A 123 -8.96 12.45 -21.05
C PHE A 123 -10.32 12.64 -20.39
N ILE A 124 -10.52 11.96 -19.27
CA ILE A 124 -11.72 12.13 -18.43
C ILE A 124 -11.83 13.62 -18.06
N PRO A 125 -12.94 14.29 -18.37
CA PRO A 125 -13.15 15.69 -18.00
C PRO A 125 -13.04 15.91 -16.48
N MET A 126 -12.52 17.07 -16.06
CA MET A 126 -12.27 17.37 -14.63
C MET A 126 -13.51 17.32 -13.73
N ASP A 127 -14.70 17.63 -14.28
CA ASP A 127 -15.99 17.54 -13.59
C ASP A 127 -16.51 16.08 -13.49
N ARG A 128 -15.85 15.14 -14.18
CA ARG A 128 -16.11 13.70 -14.13
C ARG A 128 -15.06 12.92 -13.37
N VAL A 129 -13.98 13.55 -12.92
CA VAL A 129 -13.02 12.95 -12.01
C VAL A 129 -13.72 12.62 -10.69
N PRO A 130 -13.56 11.41 -10.12
CA PRO A 130 -14.27 11.02 -8.90
C PRO A 130 -13.98 11.96 -7.74
N ALA A 131 -15.03 12.55 -7.18
CA ALA A 131 -14.96 13.46 -6.05
C ALA A 131 -16.20 13.34 -5.18
N MET A 132 -16.05 13.65 -3.89
CA MET A 132 -17.12 13.66 -2.90
C MET A 132 -16.90 14.80 -1.92
N LYS A 133 -17.95 15.58 -1.64
CA LYS A 133 -17.96 16.66 -0.64
C LYS A 133 -19.11 16.41 0.34
N ASN A 134 -18.85 16.55 1.64
CA ASN A 134 -19.83 16.48 2.73
C ASN A 134 -20.86 15.34 2.58
N PRO A 135 -20.42 14.08 2.42
CA PRO A 135 -21.36 12.99 2.26
C PRO A 135 -22.19 12.78 3.53
N SER A 136 -23.44 12.34 3.38
CA SER A 136 -24.37 12.12 4.51
C SER A 136 -23.85 11.14 5.56
N ARG A 137 -22.95 10.22 5.18
CA ARG A 137 -22.27 9.30 6.12
C ARG A 137 -21.30 10.00 7.09
N GLY A 138 -21.00 11.28 6.89
CA GLY A 138 -20.19 12.07 7.82
C GLY A 138 -18.68 11.89 7.72
N PHE A 139 -18.17 11.07 6.78
CA PHE A 139 -16.74 10.89 6.57
C PHE A 139 -16.37 10.58 5.11
N VAL A 140 -15.10 10.84 4.79
CA VAL A 140 -14.41 10.44 3.55
C VAL A 140 -13.14 9.70 3.94
N PHE A 141 -12.73 8.71 3.14
CA PHE A 141 -11.53 7.92 3.42
C PHE A 141 -10.99 7.28 2.15
N SER A 142 -9.72 6.86 2.19
CA SER A 142 -9.07 6.08 1.16
C SER A 142 -8.04 5.14 1.80
N ALA A 143 -8.04 3.90 1.34
CA ALA A 143 -7.10 2.84 1.64
C ALA A 143 -6.77 2.04 0.38
N ASN A 144 -6.73 2.70 -0.79
CA ASN A 144 -6.47 2.14 -2.12
C ASN A 144 -7.56 1.21 -2.68
N GLN A 145 -8.73 1.16 -2.07
CA GLN A 145 -9.90 0.46 -2.60
C GLN A 145 -10.47 1.17 -3.86
N HIS A 146 -11.35 0.48 -4.58
CA HIS A 146 -12.10 1.07 -5.70
C HIS A 146 -12.73 2.41 -5.30
N SER A 147 -12.39 3.46 -6.04
CA SER A 147 -12.81 4.83 -5.71
C SER A 147 -14.16 5.24 -6.31
N THR A 148 -14.78 4.37 -7.11
CA THR A 148 -16.04 4.65 -7.80
C THR A 148 -17.02 3.49 -7.68
N PRO A 149 -18.35 3.74 -7.74
CA PRO A 149 -19.32 2.67 -7.87
C PRO A 149 -19.19 1.96 -9.24
N PRO A 150 -19.73 0.74 -9.39
CA PRO A 150 -19.75 0.02 -10.68
C PRO A 150 -20.45 0.77 -11.82
N SER A 151 -21.29 1.76 -11.52
CA SER A 151 -21.98 2.61 -12.49
C SER A 151 -21.12 3.73 -13.07
N TYR A 152 -19.88 3.92 -12.60
CA TYR A 152 -18.98 4.93 -13.13
C TYR A 152 -18.62 4.63 -14.59
N PRO A 153 -18.79 5.58 -15.53
CA PRO A 153 -18.78 5.27 -16.95
C PRO A 153 -17.38 5.10 -17.55
N TYR A 154 -16.33 5.51 -16.84
CA TYR A 154 -14.96 5.44 -17.35
C TYR A 154 -14.22 4.23 -16.79
N TYR A 155 -13.64 3.44 -17.70
CA TYR A 155 -12.83 2.29 -17.35
C TYR A 155 -11.48 2.72 -16.78
N TYR A 156 -11.07 2.08 -15.68
CA TYR A 156 -9.71 2.15 -15.17
C TYR A 156 -9.25 0.77 -14.69
N LEU A 157 -7.94 0.55 -14.77
CA LEU A 157 -7.27 -0.71 -14.45
C LEU A 157 -6.36 -0.50 -13.24
N GLY A 158 -6.32 -1.48 -12.35
CA GLY A 158 -5.47 -1.48 -11.15
C GLY A 158 -5.81 -2.66 -10.26
N SER A 159 -5.09 -2.79 -9.15
CA SER A 159 -5.42 -3.66 -8.04
C SER A 159 -6.09 -2.83 -6.95
N PHE A 160 -7.17 -3.34 -6.38
CA PHE A 160 -8.09 -2.61 -5.52
C PHE A 160 -8.60 -3.43 -4.33
N ASP A 161 -7.81 -4.40 -3.86
CA ASP A 161 -8.03 -5.13 -2.61
C ASP A 161 -8.59 -4.19 -1.52
N ASP A 162 -9.77 -4.52 -1.01
CA ASP A 162 -10.56 -3.61 -0.18
C ASP A 162 -10.51 -3.91 1.31
N PHE A 163 -9.72 -4.90 1.76
CA PHE A 163 -9.67 -5.35 3.16
C PHE A 163 -9.43 -4.22 4.17
N ARG A 164 -8.42 -3.38 3.92
CA ARG A 164 -8.15 -2.20 4.76
C ARG A 164 -9.28 -1.18 4.67
N GLY A 165 -9.82 -1.00 3.47
CA GLY A 165 -10.93 -0.07 3.22
C GLY A 165 -12.19 -0.47 3.98
N ARG A 166 -12.52 -1.76 4.01
CA ARG A 166 -13.66 -2.31 4.74
C ARG A 166 -13.50 -2.15 6.26
N GLU A 167 -12.31 -2.45 6.80
CA GLU A 167 -12.06 -2.24 8.23
C GLU A 167 -12.15 -0.76 8.61
N ILE A 168 -11.51 0.14 7.85
CA ILE A 168 -11.58 1.58 8.10
C ILE A 168 -13.02 2.10 7.97
N TYR A 169 -13.78 1.60 7.00
CA TYR A 169 -15.19 1.93 6.85
C TYR A 169 -16.01 1.51 8.06
N ASP A 170 -15.86 0.28 8.54
CA ASP A 170 -16.58 -0.23 9.70
C ASP A 170 -16.22 0.56 10.96
N ARG A 171 -14.94 0.88 11.17
CA ARG A 171 -14.48 1.74 12.28
C ARG A 171 -15.12 3.11 12.23
N LEU A 172 -15.01 3.82 11.11
CA LEU A 172 -15.54 5.18 10.96
C LEU A 172 -17.06 5.23 11.04
N SER A 173 -17.76 4.23 10.49
CA SER A 173 -19.22 4.16 10.51
C SER A 173 -19.78 3.95 11.92
N ASN A 174 -19.03 3.25 12.79
CA ASN A 174 -19.42 3.01 14.18
C ASN A 174 -18.83 4.04 15.15
N MET A 175 -17.94 4.93 14.67
CA MET A 175 -17.29 5.93 15.51
C MET A 175 -18.22 7.13 15.73
N GLN A 176 -18.41 7.49 17.00
CA GLN A 176 -19.11 8.70 17.41
C GLN A 176 -18.19 9.52 18.30
N ASN A 177 -18.30 10.85 18.24
CA ASN A 177 -17.48 11.78 19.03
C ASN A 177 -15.97 11.48 18.92
N ALA A 178 -15.49 11.31 17.69
CA ALA A 178 -14.12 10.96 17.40
C ALA A 178 -13.13 11.91 18.08
N THR A 179 -12.12 11.35 18.74
CA THR A 179 -11.02 12.10 19.36
C THR A 179 -9.71 11.84 18.61
N VAL A 180 -8.67 12.59 18.98
CA VAL A 180 -7.29 12.32 18.51
C VAL A 180 -6.89 10.88 18.84
N ASP A 181 -7.20 10.38 20.03
CA ASP A 181 -6.84 9.01 20.42
C ASP A 181 -7.67 7.96 19.67
N SER A 182 -8.93 8.25 19.31
CA SER A 182 -9.71 7.39 18.39
C SER A 182 -8.99 7.21 17.05
N MET A 183 -8.43 8.31 16.51
CA MET A 183 -7.69 8.27 15.25
C MET A 183 -6.34 7.56 15.36
N LYS A 184 -5.62 7.70 16.49
CA LYS A 184 -4.39 6.94 16.75
C LYS A 184 -4.67 5.44 16.76
N THR A 185 -5.70 5.02 17.50
CA THR A 185 -6.11 3.61 17.58
C THR A 185 -6.47 3.06 16.20
N MET A 186 -7.20 3.82 15.38
CA MET A 186 -7.52 3.39 14.01
C MET A 186 -6.27 3.30 13.11
N GLN A 187 -5.34 4.24 13.19
CA GLN A 187 -4.09 4.21 12.41
C GLN A 187 -3.18 3.04 12.79
N LEU A 188 -3.29 2.53 14.02
CA LEU A 188 -2.48 1.44 14.57
C LEU A 188 -3.23 0.09 14.58
N ASP A 189 -4.41 0.03 13.98
CA ASP A 189 -5.21 -1.17 14.02
C ASP A 189 -4.56 -2.31 13.23
N ASN A 190 -4.36 -3.43 13.92
CA ASN A 190 -3.71 -4.64 13.41
C ASN A 190 -4.74 -5.72 13.00
N PHE A 191 -6.03 -5.44 13.06
CA PHE A 191 -7.07 -6.35 12.57
C PHE A 191 -7.00 -6.53 11.05
N SER A 192 -6.91 -7.77 10.58
CA SER A 192 -6.85 -8.10 9.16
C SER A 192 -8.19 -8.64 8.68
N ARG A 193 -8.91 -7.83 7.87
CA ARG A 193 -10.16 -8.31 7.24
C ARG A 193 -9.93 -9.50 6.31
N ARG A 194 -8.75 -9.60 5.68
CA ARG A 194 -8.36 -10.80 4.91
C ARG A 194 -8.37 -12.05 5.79
N ALA A 195 -7.80 -11.96 6.99
CA ALA A 195 -7.74 -13.10 7.90
C ALA A 195 -9.13 -13.47 8.43
N ALA A 196 -9.93 -12.48 8.78
CA ALA A 196 -11.31 -12.69 9.24
C ALA A 196 -12.22 -13.31 8.17
N ASP A 197 -12.01 -12.98 6.89
CA ASP A 197 -12.76 -13.57 5.77
C ASP A 197 -12.21 -14.97 5.42
N ALA A 198 -10.88 -15.18 5.42
CA ALA A 198 -10.25 -16.40 4.93
C ALA A 198 -10.20 -17.55 5.96
N LEU A 199 -9.80 -17.27 7.20
CA LEU A 199 -9.52 -18.32 8.19
C LEU A 199 -10.75 -19.19 8.50
N PRO A 200 -11.98 -18.63 8.66
CA PRO A 200 -13.17 -19.46 8.86
C PRO A 200 -13.45 -20.39 7.67
N ALA A 201 -13.29 -19.91 6.43
CA ALA A 201 -13.48 -20.73 5.23
C ALA A 201 -12.47 -21.89 5.19
N MET A 202 -11.19 -21.60 5.45
CA MET A 202 -10.13 -22.62 5.50
C MET A 202 -10.36 -23.64 6.62
N LEU A 203 -10.67 -23.19 7.85
CA LEU A 203 -10.94 -24.10 8.97
C LEU A 203 -12.15 -25.00 8.75
N SER A 204 -13.17 -24.53 8.02
CA SER A 204 -14.35 -25.35 7.67
C SER A 204 -14.03 -26.49 6.68
N LEU A 205 -12.97 -26.33 5.91
CA LEU A 205 -12.49 -27.30 4.93
C LEU A 205 -11.43 -28.23 5.51
N LEU A 206 -10.77 -27.88 6.62
CA LEU A 206 -9.75 -28.70 7.27
C LEU A 206 -10.34 -29.95 7.94
N ASP A 207 -9.81 -31.14 7.62
CA ASP A 207 -10.19 -32.38 8.32
C ASP A 207 -9.26 -32.63 9.51
N ARG A 208 -9.78 -32.30 10.70
CA ARG A 208 -9.02 -32.38 11.96
C ARG A 208 -8.75 -33.81 12.43
N SER A 209 -9.46 -34.80 11.90
CA SER A 209 -9.29 -36.20 12.31
C SER A 209 -7.94 -36.78 11.85
N HIS A 210 -7.39 -36.22 10.77
CA HIS A 210 -6.11 -36.63 10.18
C HIS A 210 -4.90 -35.86 10.73
N LEU A 211 -5.11 -34.86 11.60
CA LEU A 211 -4.02 -34.08 12.19
C LEU A 211 -3.32 -34.85 13.32
N ASP A 212 -1.99 -34.70 13.39
CA ASP A 212 -1.22 -35.11 14.56
C ASP A 212 -1.51 -34.19 15.76
N ASP A 213 -0.94 -34.52 16.93
CA ASP A 213 -1.21 -33.77 18.16
C ASP A 213 -0.73 -32.31 18.08
N GLU A 214 0.30 -32.01 17.29
CA GLU A 214 0.81 -30.65 17.12
C GLU A 214 -0.07 -29.86 16.15
N GLY A 215 -0.49 -30.48 15.05
CA GLY A 215 -1.47 -29.92 14.11
C GLY A 215 -2.78 -29.56 14.79
N LYS A 216 -3.26 -30.41 15.71
CA LYS A 216 -4.46 -30.10 16.51
C LYS A 216 -4.29 -28.88 17.40
N LYS A 217 -3.11 -28.68 18.01
CA LYS A 217 -2.80 -27.46 18.79
C LYS A 217 -2.72 -26.24 17.89
N MET A 218 -2.04 -26.32 16.75
CA MET A 218 -1.96 -25.21 15.79
C MET A 218 -3.35 -24.81 15.28
N ALA A 219 -4.21 -25.77 14.97
CA ALA A 219 -5.59 -25.51 14.59
C ALA A 219 -6.38 -24.84 15.73
N ALA A 220 -6.20 -25.28 16.98
CA ALA A 220 -6.84 -24.66 18.15
C ALA A 220 -6.33 -23.23 18.42
N GLU A 221 -5.05 -22.95 18.19
CA GLU A 221 -4.51 -21.58 18.26
C GLU A 221 -5.14 -20.67 17.20
N LEU A 222 -5.31 -21.18 15.98
CA LEU A 222 -5.97 -20.47 14.89
C LEU A 222 -7.46 -20.23 15.16
N ASP A 223 -8.17 -21.19 15.78
CA ASP A 223 -9.57 -21.01 16.21
C ASP A 223 -9.72 -19.89 17.24
N ALA A 224 -8.77 -19.79 18.17
CA ALA A 224 -8.80 -18.82 19.26
C ALA A 224 -8.31 -17.43 18.85
N TRP A 225 -7.65 -17.32 17.69
CA TRP A 225 -7.07 -16.06 17.23
C TRP A 225 -8.15 -15.10 16.73
N ASP A 226 -8.02 -13.84 17.14
CA ASP A 226 -8.96 -12.76 16.84
C ASP A 226 -8.62 -11.99 15.55
N PHE A 227 -7.80 -12.60 14.67
CA PHE A 227 -7.37 -12.06 13.39
C PHE A 227 -6.49 -10.80 13.49
N ARG A 228 -5.99 -10.47 14.69
CA ARG A 228 -5.13 -9.32 14.92
C ARG A 228 -3.65 -9.70 14.83
N TYR A 229 -2.94 -9.02 13.96
CA TYR A 229 -1.49 -9.14 13.79
C TYR A 229 -0.74 -8.32 14.86
N GLU A 230 -1.08 -8.50 16.14
CA GLU A 230 -0.34 -7.88 17.24
C GLU A 230 1.09 -8.42 17.29
N ALA A 231 2.05 -7.63 17.76
CA ALA A 231 3.47 -8.00 17.73
C ALA A 231 3.77 -9.30 18.52
N ASP A 232 2.97 -9.58 19.54
CA ASP A 232 3.05 -10.75 20.42
C ASP A 232 2.13 -11.92 19.98
N ALA A 233 1.36 -11.78 18.90
CA ALA A 233 0.45 -12.81 18.42
C ALA A 233 1.22 -14.04 17.90
N THR A 234 0.97 -15.21 18.48
CA THR A 234 1.61 -16.48 18.09
C THR A 234 0.86 -17.20 16.97
N ALA A 235 -0.44 -16.98 16.82
CA ALA A 235 -1.25 -17.60 15.76
C ALA A 235 -1.07 -16.92 14.39
N ALA A 236 -0.71 -15.63 14.38
CA ALA A 236 -0.56 -14.86 13.14
C ALA A 236 0.49 -15.46 12.17
N PRO A 237 1.69 -15.87 12.60
CA PRO A 237 2.63 -16.61 11.75
C PRO A 237 2.06 -17.90 11.16
N LEU A 238 1.26 -18.65 11.94
CA LEU A 238 0.62 -19.87 11.45
C LEU A 238 -0.32 -19.56 10.29
N PHE A 239 -1.20 -18.57 10.48
CA PHE A 239 -2.16 -18.18 9.46
C PHE A 239 -1.46 -17.65 8.20
N ASP A 240 -0.42 -16.82 8.35
CA ASP A 240 0.25 -16.22 7.20
C ASP A 240 0.95 -17.28 6.33
N VAL A 241 1.67 -18.22 6.95
CA VAL A 241 2.29 -19.35 6.24
C VAL A 241 1.23 -20.24 5.60
N TRP A 242 0.16 -20.58 6.32
CA TRP A 242 -0.89 -21.44 5.79
C TRP A 242 -1.64 -20.80 4.62
N PHE A 243 -2.06 -19.54 4.76
CA PHE A 243 -2.76 -18.81 3.72
C PHE A 243 -1.90 -18.69 2.46
N ASP A 244 -0.64 -18.26 2.60
CA ASP A 244 0.24 -18.06 1.45
C ASP A 244 0.56 -19.39 0.75
N THR A 245 0.73 -20.47 1.53
CA THR A 245 0.92 -21.82 0.97
C THR A 245 -0.34 -22.31 0.24
N CYS A 246 -1.52 -22.12 0.83
CA CYS A 246 -2.79 -22.53 0.23
C CYS A 246 -3.08 -21.73 -1.04
N TYR A 247 -2.80 -20.42 -1.02
CA TYR A 247 -2.93 -19.54 -2.19
C TYR A 247 -1.97 -19.97 -3.30
N ALA A 248 -0.68 -20.17 -3.00
CA ALA A 248 0.31 -20.60 -4.01
C ALA A 248 -0.08 -21.94 -4.65
N ARG A 249 -0.51 -22.91 -3.84
CA ARG A 249 -0.97 -24.22 -4.34
C ARG A 249 -2.26 -24.14 -5.18
N THR A 250 -3.11 -23.14 -4.97
CA THR A 250 -4.32 -22.95 -5.81
C THR A 250 -3.99 -22.36 -7.19
N TRP A 251 -2.76 -21.94 -7.42
CA TRP A 251 -2.35 -21.37 -8.70
C TRP A 251 -1.05 -22.01 -9.20
N ASP A 252 -0.79 -23.26 -8.79
CA ASP A 252 0.48 -23.93 -9.03
C ASP A 252 0.73 -24.23 -10.51
N GLU A 253 -0.31 -24.35 -11.34
CA GLU A 253 -0.13 -24.58 -12.78
C GLU A 253 0.54 -23.37 -13.47
N TRP A 254 0.60 -22.24 -12.77
CA TRP A 254 1.29 -21.04 -13.20
C TRP A 254 2.61 -20.80 -12.46
N ASP A 255 3.07 -21.74 -11.63
CA ASP A 255 4.38 -21.64 -10.98
C ASP A 255 5.50 -21.54 -12.03
N GLY A 256 6.46 -20.64 -11.76
CA GLY A 256 7.58 -20.37 -12.65
C GLY A 256 7.24 -19.55 -13.89
N GLN A 257 5.98 -19.11 -14.08
CA GLN A 257 5.62 -18.17 -15.14
C GLN A 257 6.04 -16.75 -14.75
N GLU A 258 6.78 -16.08 -15.64
CA GLU A 258 7.14 -14.69 -15.46
C GLU A 258 6.01 -13.75 -15.94
N ASN A 259 5.89 -12.58 -15.31
CA ASN A 259 4.97 -11.51 -15.71
C ASN A 259 3.47 -11.86 -15.65
N LEU A 260 3.07 -12.83 -14.83
CA LEU A 260 1.67 -13.16 -14.62
C LEU A 260 1.04 -12.27 -13.55
N LEU A 261 -0.18 -11.80 -13.82
CA LEU A 261 -1.04 -11.20 -12.80
C LEU A 261 -1.90 -12.30 -12.17
N LEU A 262 -1.51 -12.75 -10.98
CA LEU A 262 -2.31 -13.70 -10.21
C LEU A 262 -3.60 -13.05 -9.69
N PRO A 263 -4.68 -13.82 -9.49
CA PRO A 263 -5.93 -13.30 -8.95
C PRO A 263 -5.76 -12.69 -7.56
N GLU A 264 -6.42 -11.57 -7.31
CA GLU A 264 -6.40 -10.94 -5.98
C GLU A 264 -6.94 -11.88 -4.89
N SER A 265 -6.46 -11.72 -3.66
CA SER A 265 -6.71 -12.66 -2.56
C SER A 265 -8.19 -12.84 -2.20
N TRP A 266 -9.04 -11.83 -2.44
CA TRP A 266 -10.50 -11.95 -2.26
C TRP A 266 -11.13 -12.97 -3.22
N ARG A 267 -10.58 -13.13 -4.43
CA ARG A 267 -11.07 -14.11 -5.41
C ARG A 267 -10.76 -15.53 -4.95
N PHE A 268 -9.58 -15.73 -4.40
CA PHE A 268 -9.21 -17.01 -3.79
C PHE A 268 -10.13 -17.37 -2.62
N ILE A 269 -10.38 -16.42 -1.71
CA ILE A 269 -11.30 -16.62 -0.58
C ILE A 269 -12.72 -16.97 -1.08
N GLU A 270 -13.22 -16.25 -2.09
CA GLU A 270 -14.53 -16.55 -2.69
C GLU A 270 -14.61 -17.98 -3.26
N LEU A 271 -13.54 -18.48 -3.88
CA LEU A 271 -13.51 -19.86 -4.39
C LEU A 271 -13.61 -20.89 -3.24
N LEU A 272 -12.88 -20.67 -2.14
CA LEU A 272 -12.96 -21.53 -0.95
C LEU A 272 -14.39 -21.59 -0.38
N GLU A 273 -15.14 -20.48 -0.45
CA GLU A 273 -16.50 -20.38 0.07
C GLU A 273 -17.56 -20.95 -0.87
N LYS A 274 -17.42 -20.72 -2.18
CA LYS A 274 -18.54 -20.87 -3.14
C LYS A 274 -18.31 -21.91 -4.22
N ASP A 275 -17.06 -22.23 -4.56
CA ASP A 275 -16.73 -23.15 -5.65
C ASP A 275 -15.58 -24.07 -5.26
N THR A 276 -15.82 -24.91 -4.26
CA THR A 276 -14.82 -25.81 -3.68
C THR A 276 -14.34 -26.92 -4.63
N ALA A 277 -14.96 -27.05 -5.80
CA ALA A 277 -14.57 -27.98 -6.87
C ALA A 277 -14.02 -27.25 -8.11
N SER A 278 -13.70 -25.96 -7.99
CA SER A 278 -13.09 -25.15 -9.06
C SER A 278 -11.91 -25.87 -9.70
N ILE A 279 -11.75 -25.68 -11.00
CA ILE A 279 -10.63 -26.24 -11.77
C ILE A 279 -9.27 -25.75 -11.27
N PHE A 280 -9.23 -24.60 -10.59
CA PHE A 280 -7.99 -24.02 -10.06
C PHE A 280 -7.48 -24.75 -8.81
N PHE A 281 -8.25 -25.67 -8.23
CA PHE A 281 -7.75 -26.50 -7.14
C PHE A 281 -7.15 -27.81 -7.65
N ASP A 282 -7.32 -28.15 -8.93
CA ASP A 282 -6.88 -29.42 -9.52
C ASP A 282 -5.40 -29.34 -9.87
N HIS A 283 -4.59 -30.32 -9.44
CA HIS A 283 -3.20 -30.41 -9.84
C HIS A 283 -3.08 -31.38 -11.03
N PRO A 284 -2.86 -30.93 -12.29
CA PRO A 284 -2.88 -31.82 -13.44
C PRO A 284 -1.79 -32.91 -13.43
N SER A 285 -0.80 -32.77 -12.54
CA SER A 285 0.28 -33.74 -12.33
C SER A 285 -0.12 -34.94 -11.47
N THR A 286 -1.26 -34.87 -10.76
CA THR A 286 -1.77 -35.94 -9.92
C THR A 286 -2.88 -36.72 -10.65
N PRO A 287 -3.07 -38.01 -10.32
CA PRO A 287 -4.10 -38.82 -10.95
C PRO A 287 -5.52 -38.54 -10.42
N ALA A 288 -5.63 -37.86 -9.28
CA ALA A 288 -6.89 -37.60 -8.61
C ALA A 288 -7.13 -36.09 -8.57
N ARG A 289 -8.29 -35.64 -9.05
CA ARG A 289 -8.63 -34.22 -9.04
C ARG A 289 -8.78 -33.70 -7.62
N GLU A 290 -7.92 -32.79 -7.23
CA GLU A 290 -8.00 -32.11 -5.95
C GLU A 290 -9.18 -31.13 -5.90
N THR A 291 -9.56 -30.79 -4.68
CA THR A 291 -10.64 -29.85 -4.34
C THR A 291 -10.09 -28.84 -3.35
N ALA A 292 -10.84 -27.78 -3.06
CA ALA A 292 -10.47 -26.84 -2.01
C ALA A 292 -10.15 -27.54 -0.67
N ARG A 293 -10.86 -28.64 -0.33
CA ARG A 293 -10.59 -29.45 0.87
C ARG A 293 -9.20 -30.08 0.83
N ALA A 294 -8.81 -30.66 -0.30
CA ALA A 294 -7.50 -31.27 -0.48
C ALA A 294 -6.39 -30.20 -0.36
N ILE A 295 -6.52 -29.09 -1.09
CA ILE A 295 -5.54 -28.00 -1.07
C ILE A 295 -5.41 -27.38 0.33
N VAL A 296 -6.51 -27.17 1.04
CA VAL A 296 -6.51 -26.68 2.43
C VAL A 296 -5.82 -27.65 3.37
N GLN A 297 -6.08 -28.96 3.25
CA GLN A 297 -5.46 -30.00 4.06
C GLN A 297 -3.94 -30.07 3.81
N GLU A 298 -3.52 -30.18 2.55
CA GLU A 298 -2.12 -30.29 2.16
C GLU A 298 -1.30 -29.04 2.51
N SER A 299 -1.90 -27.86 2.34
CA SER A 299 -1.25 -26.61 2.75
C SER A 299 -1.13 -26.48 4.27
N PHE A 300 -2.07 -27.02 5.05
CA PHE A 300 -1.97 -27.06 6.51
C PHE A 300 -0.85 -28.01 6.97
N GLU A 301 -0.72 -29.17 6.33
CA GLU A 301 0.39 -30.11 6.56
C GLU A 301 1.75 -29.51 6.16
N THR A 302 1.78 -28.78 5.04
CA THR A 302 2.98 -28.04 4.61
C THR A 302 3.36 -26.95 5.62
N MET A 303 2.39 -26.21 6.18
CA MET A 303 2.63 -25.24 7.25
C MET A 303 3.20 -25.92 8.51
N GLN A 304 2.67 -27.07 8.92
CA GLN A 304 3.22 -27.83 10.05
C GLN A 304 4.68 -28.24 9.82
N GLU A 305 4.99 -28.76 8.63
CA GLU A 305 6.36 -29.15 8.28
C GLU A 305 7.30 -27.94 8.25
N TYR A 306 6.85 -26.80 7.73
CA TYR A 306 7.62 -25.55 7.75
C TYR A 306 8.07 -25.18 9.17
N PHE A 307 7.16 -25.20 10.16
CA PHE A 307 7.52 -24.89 11.54
C PHE A 307 8.32 -26.00 12.25
N ARG A 308 8.19 -27.25 11.78
CA ARG A 308 9.04 -28.36 12.24
C ARG A 308 10.49 -28.19 11.78
N GLN A 309 10.70 -27.75 10.53
CA GLN A 309 12.01 -27.48 9.95
C GLN A 309 12.62 -26.16 10.43
N HIS A 310 11.77 -25.18 10.79
CA HIS A 310 12.17 -23.84 11.22
C HIS A 310 11.57 -23.50 12.58
N PRO A 311 11.98 -24.21 13.66
CA PRO A 311 11.42 -23.99 14.99
C PRO A 311 11.68 -22.57 15.53
N ASP A 312 12.73 -21.88 15.06
CA ASP A 312 13.00 -20.46 15.37
C ASP A 312 11.94 -19.50 14.82
N LYS A 313 11.23 -19.92 13.75
CA LYS A 313 10.13 -19.16 13.14
C LYS A 313 8.81 -19.38 13.85
N ARG A 314 8.68 -20.40 14.70
CA ARG A 314 7.53 -20.58 15.59
C ARG A 314 7.63 -19.61 16.77
N THR A 315 7.40 -18.34 16.48
CA THR A 315 7.57 -17.20 17.40
C THR A 315 6.36 -16.26 17.32
N THR A 316 6.45 -15.07 17.93
CA THR A 316 5.42 -14.04 17.81
C THR A 316 5.51 -13.31 16.46
N TRP A 317 4.41 -12.72 16.03
CA TRP A 317 4.32 -12.02 14.73
C TRP A 317 5.42 -10.97 14.51
N GLY A 318 5.69 -10.12 15.50
CA GLY A 318 6.66 -9.03 15.34
C GLY A 318 8.07 -9.53 15.03
N HIS A 319 8.46 -10.66 15.63
CA HIS A 319 9.73 -11.33 15.35
C HIS A 319 9.69 -12.13 14.03
N PHE A 320 8.56 -12.78 13.73
CA PHE A 320 8.38 -13.52 12.49
C PHE A 320 8.44 -12.63 11.25
N MET A 321 7.69 -11.52 11.25
CA MET A 321 7.69 -10.51 10.19
C MET A 321 9.09 -9.87 10.06
N GLY A 322 9.76 -9.61 11.19
CA GLY A 322 11.15 -9.14 11.24
C GLY A 322 11.34 -7.80 10.52
N PHE A 323 10.59 -6.77 10.93
CA PHE A 323 10.62 -5.46 10.30
C PHE A 323 12.00 -4.79 10.40
N THR A 324 12.47 -4.23 9.30
CA THR A 324 13.75 -3.51 9.23
C THR A 324 13.60 -2.16 8.53
N LEU A 325 14.28 -1.15 9.06
CA LEU A 325 14.49 0.15 8.42
C LEU A 325 15.93 0.21 7.93
N LYS A 326 16.12 -0.05 6.63
CA LYS A 326 17.45 -0.07 6.03
C LYS A 326 17.86 1.31 5.52
N HIS A 327 19.11 1.69 5.77
CA HIS A 327 19.71 2.88 5.18
C HIS A 327 19.76 2.76 3.65
N LEU A 328 19.63 3.88 2.93
CA LEU A 328 19.60 3.91 1.45
C LEU A 328 20.84 3.27 0.82
N ALA A 329 22.01 3.40 1.45
CA ALA A 329 23.25 2.77 1.00
C ALA A 329 23.42 1.31 1.45
N GLN A 330 22.39 0.71 2.06
CA GLN A 330 22.40 -0.67 2.58
C GLN A 330 23.53 -0.95 3.57
N LEU A 331 23.80 0.02 4.45
CA LEU A 331 24.80 -0.11 5.52
C LEU A 331 24.07 -0.40 6.83
N ASP A 332 24.33 -1.57 7.41
CA ASP A 332 23.70 -2.02 8.65
C ASP A 332 23.97 -1.08 9.82
N ALA A 333 25.17 -0.49 9.89
CA ALA A 333 25.56 0.47 10.92
C ALA A 333 24.68 1.74 10.98
N PHE A 334 23.95 2.06 9.91
CA PHE A 334 23.03 3.21 9.84
C PHE A 334 21.56 2.77 9.73
N SER A 335 21.30 1.48 9.90
CA SER A 335 19.98 0.86 9.79
C SER A 335 19.41 0.52 11.17
N ARG A 336 18.10 0.30 11.26
CA ARG A 336 17.43 -0.27 12.43
C ARG A 336 16.89 -1.65 12.05
N LEU A 337 17.56 -2.69 12.53
CA LEU A 337 17.31 -4.07 12.09
C LEU A 337 16.39 -4.87 13.01
N ASP A 338 16.21 -4.44 14.26
CA ASP A 338 15.46 -5.19 15.29
C ASP A 338 14.27 -4.38 15.81
N VAL A 339 13.41 -3.89 14.91
CA VAL A 339 12.23 -3.12 15.28
C VAL A 339 11.01 -4.04 15.35
N VAL A 340 10.59 -4.37 16.57
CA VAL A 340 9.45 -5.27 16.82
C VAL A 340 8.15 -4.47 16.81
N VAL A 341 7.28 -4.77 15.84
CA VAL A 341 6.00 -4.06 15.62
C VAL A 341 4.92 -5.03 15.17
N GLY A 342 3.66 -4.68 15.44
CA GLY A 342 2.49 -5.37 14.89
C GLY A 342 2.10 -4.84 13.51
N GLY A 343 1.02 -5.39 12.97
CA GLY A 343 0.39 -4.96 11.72
C GLY A 343 0.74 -5.85 10.54
N HIS A 344 -0.05 -5.72 9.49
CA HIS A 344 0.08 -6.49 8.25
C HIS A 344 -0.40 -5.64 7.07
N ARG A 345 0.01 -5.93 5.83
CA ARG A 345 -0.37 -5.17 4.62
C ARG A 345 -1.88 -5.07 4.39
N THR A 346 -2.66 -6.00 4.95
CA THR A 346 -4.13 -6.05 4.86
C THR A 346 -4.85 -5.45 6.07
N ALA A 347 -4.12 -4.98 7.09
CA ALA A 347 -4.65 -4.27 8.24
C ALA A 347 -4.40 -2.75 8.09
N PRO A 348 -5.19 -1.87 8.75
CA PRO A 348 -5.00 -0.41 8.66
C PRO A 348 -3.57 0.08 8.98
N ASN A 349 -2.87 -0.53 9.94
CA ASN A 349 -1.48 -0.19 10.27
C ASN A 349 -0.48 -0.49 9.13
N ALA A 350 -0.87 -1.32 8.14
CA ALA A 350 -0.21 -1.51 6.85
C ALA A 350 1.30 -1.85 6.92
N MET A 351 1.71 -2.57 7.95
CA MET A 351 3.10 -2.98 8.17
C MET A 351 3.48 -4.20 7.33
N GLN A 352 4.73 -4.21 6.86
CA GLN A 352 5.40 -5.30 6.15
C GLN A 352 6.88 -5.30 6.55
N LYS A 353 7.62 -6.36 6.22
CA LYS A 353 9.04 -6.51 6.56
C LYS A 353 9.95 -5.31 6.24
N THR A 354 9.68 -4.60 5.14
CA THR A 354 10.50 -3.46 4.67
C THR A 354 9.67 -2.22 4.31
N HIS A 355 8.35 -2.26 4.54
CA HIS A 355 7.43 -1.20 4.17
C HIS A 355 6.44 -0.95 5.31
N GLY A 356 6.03 0.30 5.48
CA GLY A 356 5.07 0.71 6.50
C GLY A 356 4.76 2.20 6.39
N PRO A 357 3.95 2.75 7.30
CA PRO A 357 3.60 4.17 7.29
C PRO A 357 4.84 5.07 7.42
N SER A 358 5.22 5.73 6.33
CA SER A 358 6.35 6.68 6.30
C SER A 358 6.04 8.01 6.99
N TRP A 359 4.77 8.25 7.31
CA TRP A 359 4.28 9.40 8.07
C TRP A 359 2.90 9.05 8.62
N ARG A 360 2.67 9.31 9.90
CA ARG A 360 1.34 9.27 10.51
C ARG A 360 1.01 10.68 11.00
N MET A 361 -0.22 11.12 10.78
CA MET A 361 -0.66 12.45 11.20
C MET A 361 -2.13 12.49 11.54
N ILE A 362 -2.45 13.31 12.55
CA ILE A 362 -3.80 13.62 12.99
C ILE A 362 -3.86 15.12 13.20
N VAL A 363 -4.88 15.78 12.65
CA VAL A 363 -5.10 17.22 12.82
C VAL A 363 -6.46 17.41 13.47
N ASP A 364 -6.45 18.00 14.66
CA ASP A 364 -7.63 18.50 15.34
C ASP A 364 -7.91 19.94 14.86
N LEU A 365 -9.07 20.14 14.22
CA LEU A 365 -9.49 21.40 13.60
C LEU A 365 -10.46 22.20 14.49
N ASN A 366 -10.49 21.93 15.80
CA ASN A 366 -11.15 22.79 16.80
C ASN A 366 -10.63 24.24 16.77
N GLU A 367 -11.23 25.14 17.57
CA GLU A 367 -10.88 26.58 17.62
C GLU A 367 -9.37 26.86 17.63
N LYS A 368 -8.62 26.06 18.40
CA LYS A 368 -7.17 26.01 18.32
C LYS A 368 -6.74 24.74 17.60
N VAL A 369 -6.26 24.90 16.37
CA VAL A 369 -5.72 23.79 15.57
C VAL A 369 -4.54 23.16 16.30
N LYS A 370 -4.58 21.84 16.44
CA LYS A 370 -3.47 21.02 16.94
C LYS A 370 -3.20 19.91 15.95
N ALA A 371 -1.94 19.59 15.74
CA ALA A 371 -1.56 18.46 14.93
C ALA A 371 -0.64 17.53 15.71
N TYR A 372 -0.69 16.25 15.38
CA TYR A 372 0.11 15.19 15.96
C TYR A 372 0.74 14.42 14.81
N GLY A 373 2.03 14.10 14.89
CA GLY A 373 2.70 13.39 13.81
C GLY A 373 3.94 12.64 14.26
N VAL A 374 4.32 11.64 13.45
CA VAL A 374 5.50 10.80 13.66
C VAL A 374 5.87 10.08 12.35
N TYR A 375 7.15 9.76 12.18
CA TYR A 375 7.65 8.91 11.09
C TYR A 375 8.83 8.05 11.55
N PRO A 376 9.14 6.94 10.84
CA PRO A 376 10.15 5.97 11.26
C PRO A 376 11.58 6.46 10.96
N GLY A 377 12.02 7.51 11.65
CA GLY A 377 13.35 8.09 11.45
C GLY A 377 13.64 9.25 12.39
N GLY A 378 14.30 10.27 11.86
CA GLY A 378 14.74 11.46 12.56
C GLY A 378 14.73 12.67 11.62
N GLN A 379 14.67 13.88 12.17
CA GLN A 379 14.65 15.11 11.36
C GLN A 379 15.96 15.36 10.59
N SER A 380 17.05 14.70 10.98
CA SER A 380 18.34 14.80 10.34
C SER A 380 18.61 13.60 9.43
N GLY A 381 19.03 13.83 8.20
CA GLY A 381 19.56 12.77 7.33
C GLY A 381 21.03 12.42 7.58
N ASN A 382 21.67 13.00 8.61
CA ASN A 382 23.07 12.76 8.95
C ASN A 382 23.19 11.65 10.01
N PRO A 383 23.81 10.48 9.71
CA PRO A 383 23.93 9.39 10.68
C PRO A 383 24.69 9.73 11.97
N GLY A 384 25.52 10.79 11.97
CA GLY A 384 26.20 11.28 13.18
C GLY A 384 25.34 12.21 14.06
N SER A 385 24.11 12.53 13.66
CA SER A 385 23.21 13.41 14.40
C SER A 385 22.42 12.65 15.47
N PRO A 386 22.24 13.20 16.68
CA PRO A 386 21.30 12.63 17.66
C PRO A 386 19.84 12.67 17.19
N TYR A 387 19.54 13.34 16.07
CA TYR A 387 18.21 13.41 15.46
C TYR A 387 18.10 12.60 14.17
N TYR A 388 18.93 11.57 14.00
CA TYR A 388 18.94 10.73 12.80
C TYR A 388 17.82 9.68 12.78
N ASP A 389 17.61 9.01 13.90
CA ASP A 389 16.64 7.91 14.06
C ASP A 389 15.85 7.99 15.38
N ASN A 390 15.89 9.14 16.03
CA ASN A 390 15.40 9.35 17.39
C ASN A 390 13.86 9.20 17.55
N MET A 391 13.10 9.14 16.46
CA MET A 391 11.65 8.93 16.49
C MET A 391 11.25 7.49 16.15
N VAL A 392 12.18 6.61 15.78
CA VAL A 392 11.89 5.21 15.39
C VAL A 392 11.16 4.47 16.51
N ASP A 393 11.61 4.57 17.76
CA ASP A 393 10.99 3.85 18.88
C ASP A 393 9.61 4.41 19.22
N THR A 394 9.42 5.72 19.14
CA THR A 394 8.12 6.38 19.31
C THR A 394 7.15 5.94 18.21
N TRP A 395 7.60 5.93 16.96
CA TRP A 395 6.82 5.45 15.82
C TRP A 395 6.44 3.98 15.95
N ALA A 396 7.37 3.13 16.42
CA ALA A 396 7.18 1.70 16.58
C ALA A 396 6.17 1.38 17.69
N LYS A 397 6.17 2.14 18.78
CA LYS A 397 5.18 2.05 19.86
C LYS A 397 3.79 2.56 19.47
N GLY A 398 3.69 3.29 18.36
CA GLY A 398 2.45 3.96 17.96
C GLY A 398 2.19 5.27 18.71
N ASP A 399 3.24 5.87 19.27
CA ASP A 399 3.16 7.17 19.91
C ASP A 399 3.35 8.31 18.89
N TYR A 400 2.91 9.52 19.25
CA TYR A 400 2.93 10.70 18.38
C TYR A 400 3.49 11.91 19.11
N TYR A 401 4.18 12.77 18.38
CA TYR A 401 4.54 14.09 18.89
C TYR A 401 3.45 15.10 18.51
N GLU A 402 3.07 15.98 19.44
CA GLU A 402 2.33 17.19 19.07
C GLU A 402 3.23 18.05 18.16
N LEU A 403 2.78 18.38 16.97
CA LEU A 403 3.52 19.22 16.02
C LEU A 403 3.42 20.68 16.46
N LEU A 404 4.57 21.35 16.53
CA LEU A 404 4.61 22.76 16.88
C LEU A 404 4.17 23.60 15.67
N PHE A 405 2.95 24.12 15.73
CA PHE A 405 2.41 25.04 14.74
C PHE A 405 2.44 26.47 15.30
N LEU A 406 3.39 27.27 14.82
CA LEU A 406 3.53 28.67 15.21
C LEU A 406 2.59 29.54 14.38
N SER A 407 1.81 30.40 15.05
CA SER A 407 0.92 31.38 14.42
C SER A 407 1.68 32.59 13.87
N ALA A 408 2.90 32.83 14.37
CA ALA A 408 3.81 33.87 13.90
C ALA A 408 5.27 33.39 13.93
N ALA A 409 6.12 33.95 13.07
CA ALA A 409 7.52 33.53 12.95
C ALA A 409 8.34 33.75 14.24
N ASP A 410 7.94 34.70 15.09
CA ASP A 410 8.59 35.08 16.34
C ASP A 410 7.88 34.54 17.59
N GLU A 411 6.84 33.72 17.43
CA GLU A 411 6.11 33.13 18.56
C GLU A 411 7.08 32.35 19.47
N PRO A 412 7.15 32.69 20.78
CA PRO A 412 8.04 32.02 21.70
C PRO A 412 7.51 30.62 22.04
N SER A 413 8.42 29.64 22.08
CA SER A 413 8.11 28.29 22.54
C SER A 413 9.34 27.68 23.20
N SER A 414 9.14 27.04 24.36
CA SER A 414 10.20 26.29 25.05
C SER A 414 10.67 25.06 24.26
N ARG A 415 9.93 24.67 23.22
CA ARG A 415 10.27 23.57 22.31
C ARG A 415 11.21 24.00 21.17
N ILE A 416 11.54 25.29 21.07
CA ILE A 416 12.51 25.80 20.08
C ILE A 416 13.93 25.58 20.63
N ALA A 417 14.64 24.60 20.04
CA ALA A 417 16.00 24.25 20.46
C ALA A 417 17.06 25.25 19.97
N GLY A 418 16.80 25.96 18.86
CA GLY A 418 17.73 26.93 18.30
C GLY A 418 17.09 27.76 17.20
N ARG A 419 17.70 28.90 16.87
CA ARG A 419 17.31 29.77 15.76
C ARG A 419 18.53 30.10 14.91
N GLN A 420 18.36 30.06 13.59
CA GLN A 420 19.35 30.50 12.62
C GLN A 420 18.72 31.54 11.69
N THR A 421 19.38 32.67 11.51
CA THR A 421 18.91 33.75 10.64
C THR A 421 19.78 33.81 9.40
N PHE A 422 19.19 33.56 8.23
CA PHE A 422 19.84 33.76 6.94
C PHE A 422 19.64 35.21 6.48
N LYS A 423 20.73 35.94 6.24
CA LYS A 423 20.69 37.30 5.71
C LYS A 423 21.02 37.26 4.21
N PRO A 424 20.08 37.64 3.31
CA PRO A 424 20.38 37.73 1.88
C PRO A 424 21.54 38.69 1.65
N THR A 425 22.48 38.32 0.77
CA THR A 425 23.60 39.19 0.38
C THR A 425 23.20 40.23 -0.66
N HIS A 426 22.04 40.06 -1.29
CA HIS A 426 21.45 41.01 -2.24
C HIS A 426 19.96 41.19 -1.92
N PRO A 427 19.41 42.42 -2.02
CA PRO A 427 18.02 42.74 -1.72
C PRO A 427 17.01 42.16 -2.72
#